data_AF-A0A2N6VI21-F1
#
_entry.id   AF-A0A2N6VI21-F1
#
_cell.length_a   1.000
_cell.length_b   1.000
_cell.length_c   1.000
_cell.angle_alpha   90.00
_cell.angle_beta   90.00
_cell.angle_gamma   90.00
#
_symmetry.space_group_name_H-M   'P 1'
#
loop_
_entity.id
_entity.type
_entity.pdbx_description
1 polymer ?
#
loop_
_entity_poly.entity_id
_entity_poly.type
_entity_poly.pdbx_seq_one_letter_code
_entity_poly.pdbx_strand_id
1 'polypeptide(L)'
;KTLIAKAVANSLAQRRGGENTRSYFLNIKGPELLEAAAVESLIERCVEEMYAETDRNRFVEVTYANGRREMLYFAEFTSGAMISNVVDRAKKHAIKAYLDLGEHGI
;
A
#
# COMPACT_ATOMS: atom_id res chain seq x y z
N LYS A 1 -6.42 1.97 -15.13
CA LYS A 1 -5.82 1.21 -14.01
C LYS A 1 -4.50 1.90 -13.67
N THR A 2 -4.37 2.51 -12.50
CA THR A 2 -3.30 3.46 -12.20
C THR A 2 -1.95 2.74 -11.99
N LEU A 3 -0.83 3.40 -12.34
CA LEU A 3 0.52 2.82 -12.15
C LEU A 3 0.77 2.43 -10.69
N ILE A 4 0.30 3.26 -9.75
CA ILE A 4 0.36 2.98 -8.31
C ILE A 4 -0.46 1.72 -7.96
N ALA A 5 -1.72 1.59 -8.40
CA ALA A 5 -2.50 0.40 -8.10
C ALA A 5 -1.86 -0.88 -8.67
N LYS A 6 -1.27 -0.79 -9.87
CA LYS A 6 -0.54 -1.91 -10.49
C LYS A 6 0.73 -2.24 -9.70
N ALA A 7 1.49 -1.24 -9.27
CA ALA A 7 2.72 -1.41 -8.53
C ALA A 7 2.47 -1.93 -7.09
N VAL A 8 1.45 -1.42 -6.40
CA VAL A 8 0.99 -1.94 -5.09
C VAL A 8 0.53 -3.39 -5.23
N ALA A 9 -0.29 -3.71 -6.22
CA ALA A 9 -0.74 -5.10 -6.44
C ALA A 9 0.43 -6.05 -6.75
N ASN A 10 1.42 -5.60 -7.53
CA ASN A 10 2.61 -6.39 -7.84
C ASN A 10 3.51 -6.59 -6.60
N SER A 11 3.73 -5.53 -5.82
CA SER A 11 4.49 -5.58 -4.56
C SER A 11 3.85 -6.51 -3.53
N LEU A 12 2.52 -6.49 -3.41
CA LEU A 12 1.76 -7.40 -2.54
C LEU A 12 1.80 -8.86 -3.03
N ALA A 13 1.77 -9.08 -4.35
CA ALA A 13 1.88 -10.42 -4.93
C ALA A 13 3.26 -11.03 -4.66
N GLN A 14 4.34 -10.25 -4.80
CA GLN A 14 5.71 -10.68 -4.51
C GLN A 14 5.93 -11.05 -3.03
N ARG A 15 5.20 -10.43 -2.09
CA ARG A 15 5.27 -10.78 -0.66
C ARG A 15 4.46 -12.03 -0.28
N ARG A 16 3.55 -12.53 -1.12
CA ARG A 16 2.68 -13.70 -0.84
C ARG A 16 3.17 -15.05 -1.42
N GLY A 17 4.22 -15.10 -2.25
CA GLY A 17 4.88 -16.38 -2.60
C GLY A 17 5.83 -16.35 -3.81
N GLY A 18 7.05 -16.88 -3.64
CA GLY A 18 7.98 -17.29 -4.71
C GLY A 18 9.35 -16.59 -4.72
N GLU A 19 10.43 -17.36 -4.64
CA GLU A 19 11.83 -16.93 -4.46
C GLU A 19 12.46 -16.08 -5.59
N ASN A 20 13.44 -15.30 -5.13
CA ASN A 20 14.67 -14.85 -5.80
C ASN A 20 14.59 -13.64 -6.74
N THR A 21 15.02 -12.47 -6.23
CA THR A 21 15.59 -11.42 -7.07
C THR A 21 16.79 -10.80 -6.35
N ARG A 22 17.97 -11.35 -6.62
CA ARG A 22 19.22 -10.58 -6.54
C ARG A 22 19.37 -9.80 -7.84
N SER A 23 19.43 -8.48 -7.75
CA SER A 23 20.31 -7.68 -8.59
C SER A 23 20.49 -6.30 -7.99
N TYR A 24 21.59 -6.15 -7.26
CA TYR A 24 22.24 -4.87 -7.06
C TYR A 24 22.57 -4.28 -8.42
N PHE A 25 22.00 -3.13 -8.77
CA PHE A 25 22.65 -2.18 -9.66
C PHE A 25 22.29 -0.76 -9.23
N LEU A 26 23.13 -0.22 -8.35
CA LEU A 26 23.28 1.21 -8.17
C LEU A 26 23.86 1.77 -9.48
N ASN A 27 23.02 2.40 -10.30
CA ASN A 27 23.47 3.29 -11.36
C ASN A 27 22.58 4.53 -11.35
N ILE A 28 23.15 5.62 -10.84
CA ILE A 28 22.47 6.88 -10.53
C ILE A 28 22.01 7.55 -11.83
N LYS A 29 20.71 7.50 -12.10
CA LYS A 29 20.00 8.14 -13.22
C LYS A 29 19.00 9.20 -12.73
N GLY A 30 19.46 10.45 -12.53
CA GLY A 30 18.65 11.68 -12.64
C GLY A 30 17.31 11.78 -11.88
N PRO A 31 16.50 12.83 -12.16
CA PRO A 31 15.21 13.09 -11.49
C PRO A 31 14.16 11.99 -11.70
N GLU A 32 14.25 11.22 -12.80
CA GLU A 32 13.34 10.10 -13.09
C GLU A 32 13.49 8.93 -12.08
N LEU A 33 14.69 8.69 -11.52
CA LEU A 33 14.85 7.74 -10.40
C LEU A 33 14.28 8.29 -9.10
N LEU A 34 14.32 9.61 -8.89
CA LEU A 34 13.74 10.22 -7.69
C LEU A 34 12.24 9.97 -7.66
N GLU A 35 11.57 10.11 -8.81
CA GLU A 35 10.15 9.79 -8.97
C GLU A 35 9.88 8.30 -8.74
N ALA A 36 10.67 7.41 -9.35
CA ALA A 36 10.50 5.96 -9.17
C ALA A 36 10.72 5.51 -7.72
N ALA A 37 11.78 6.01 -7.07
CA ALA A 37 12.12 5.71 -5.68
C ALA A 37 11.09 6.31 -4.70
N ALA A 38 10.57 7.51 -4.98
CA ALA A 38 9.51 8.11 -4.19
C ALA A 38 8.21 7.31 -4.31
N VAL A 39 7.86 6.84 -5.51
CA VAL A 39 6.71 5.96 -5.74
C VAL A 39 6.89 4.62 -5.01
N GLU A 40 8.07 4.01 -5.10
CA GLU A 40 8.38 2.76 -4.40
C GLU A 40 8.28 2.93 -2.88
N SER A 41 8.89 3.98 -2.32
CA SER A 41 8.79 4.30 -0.89
C SER A 41 7.34 4.56 -0.45
N LEU A 42 6.53 5.25 -1.26
CA LEU A 42 5.12 5.46 -0.96
C LEU A 42 4.36 4.13 -0.91
N ILE A 43 4.64 3.23 -1.85
CA ILE A 43 4.04 1.89 -1.89
C ILE A 43 4.43 1.11 -0.64
N GLU A 44 5.73 1.06 -0.32
CA GLU A 44 6.22 0.35 0.86
C GLU A 44 5.56 0.85 2.13
N ARG A 45 5.55 2.16 2.36
CA ARG A 45 4.91 2.76 3.54
C ARG A 45 3.41 2.49 3.59
N CYS A 46 2.71 2.57 2.46
CA CYS A 46 1.29 2.22 2.40
C CYS A 46 1.06 0.74 2.74
N VAL A 47 1.88 -0.16 2.23
CA VAL A 47 1.77 -1.60 2.51
C VAL A 47 2.07 -1.88 3.97
N GLU A 48 3.14 -1.32 4.53
CA GLU A 48 3.48 -1.45 5.95
C GLU A 48 2.34 -0.98 6.84
N GLU A 49 1.82 0.23 6.59
CA GLU A 49 0.69 0.76 7.36
C GLU A 49 -0.58 -0.07 7.21
N MET A 50 -0.87 -0.60 6.02
CA MET A 50 -2.06 -1.43 5.79
C MET A 50 -1.97 -2.80 6.47
N TYR A 51 -0.76 -3.36 6.58
CA TYR A 51 -0.53 -4.70 7.12
C TYR A 51 -0.05 -4.71 8.57
N ALA A 52 0.16 -3.54 9.18
CA ALA A 52 0.59 -3.46 10.57
C ALA A 52 -0.49 -3.94 11.54
N GLU A 53 -0.10 -4.82 12.47
CA GLU A 53 -0.93 -5.30 13.58
C GLU A 53 -0.95 -4.26 14.71
N THR A 54 -1.64 -3.15 14.46
CA THR A 54 -1.81 -2.07 15.45
C THR A 54 -3.27 -1.95 15.89
N ASP A 55 -3.51 -1.31 17.02
CA ASP A 55 -4.87 -1.06 17.53
C ASP A 55 -5.76 -0.31 16.54
N ARG A 56 -5.17 0.56 15.72
CA ARG A 56 -5.88 1.30 14.66
C ARG A 56 -6.35 0.40 13.52
N ASN A 57 -5.69 -0.75 13.33
CA ASN A 57 -5.94 -1.68 12.24
C ASN A 57 -6.77 -2.89 12.68
N ARG A 58 -7.11 -2.99 13.97
CA ARG A 58 -8.05 -3.98 14.49
C ARG A 58 -9.40 -3.82 13.80
N PHE A 59 -9.91 -4.90 13.22
CA PHE A 59 -11.13 -4.86 12.43
C PHE A 59 -12.27 -5.64 13.08
N VAL A 60 -12.08 -6.93 13.37
CA VAL A 60 -13.14 -7.81 13.90
C VAL A 60 -12.60 -8.71 15.00
N GLU A 61 -13.23 -8.69 16.18
CA GLU A 61 -12.99 -9.69 17.23
C GLU A 61 -13.92 -10.89 17.01
N VAL A 62 -13.34 -12.07 16.87
CA VAL A 62 -14.07 -13.34 16.72
C VAL A 62 -14.01 -14.10 18.04
N THR A 63 -15.18 -14.50 18.54
CA THR A 63 -15.29 -15.44 19.67
C THR A 63 -15.72 -16.81 19.14
N TYR A 64 -14.91 -17.83 19.40
CA TYR A 64 -15.17 -19.20 19.01
C TYR A 64 -16.07 -19.91 20.04
N ALA A 65 -16.72 -20.99 19.64
CA ALA A 65 -17.62 -21.77 20.51
C ALA A 65 -16.93 -22.35 21.76
N ASN A 66 -15.61 -22.52 21.73
CA ASN A 66 -14.80 -22.95 22.87
C ASN A 66 -14.42 -21.79 23.82
N GLY A 67 -14.89 -20.57 23.56
CA GLY A 67 -14.58 -19.37 24.35
C GLY A 67 -13.28 -18.66 23.96
N ARG A 68 -12.51 -19.17 22.99
CA ARG A 68 -11.31 -18.48 22.48
C ARG A 68 -11.70 -17.19 21.77
N ARG A 69 -10.93 -16.13 21.95
CA ARG A 69 -11.09 -14.85 21.24
C ARG A 69 -9.88 -14.58 20.38
N GLU A 70 -10.11 -14.05 19.20
CA GLU A 70 -9.06 -13.71 18.24
C GLU A 70 -9.39 -12.38 17.58
N MET A 71 -8.39 -11.51 17.51
CA MET A 71 -8.52 -10.18 16.91
C MET A 71 -8.01 -10.26 15.48
N LEU A 72 -8.91 -10.09 14.51
CA LEU A 72 -8.56 -10.05 13.10
C LEU A 72 -8.28 -8.61 12.65
N TYR A 73 -7.24 -8.44 11.85
CA TYR A 73 -6.77 -7.14 11.37
C TYR A 73 -7.21 -6.88 9.94
N PHE A 74 -7.28 -5.60 9.54
CA PHE A 74 -7.66 -5.17 8.20
C PHE A 74 -6.88 -5.88 7.07
N ALA A 75 -5.63 -6.25 7.33
CA ALA A 75 -4.74 -6.98 6.44
C ALA A 75 -5.38 -8.28 5.89
N GLU A 76 -6.11 -8.99 6.74
CA GLU A 76 -6.70 -10.31 6.42
C GLU A 76 -7.90 -10.20 5.49
N PHE A 77 -8.55 -9.04 5.48
CA PHE A 77 -9.70 -8.76 4.62
C PHE A 77 -9.32 -8.05 3.33
N THR A 78 -8.05 -7.64 3.19
CA THR A 78 -7.60 -6.80 2.08
C THR A 78 -7.66 -7.53 0.73
N SER A 79 -8.29 -6.89 -0.27
CA SER A 79 -8.42 -7.40 -1.63
C SER A 79 -7.92 -6.41 -2.68
N GLY A 80 -7.60 -6.90 -3.88
CA GLY A 80 -7.13 -6.06 -5.00
C GLY A 80 -8.13 -4.96 -5.39
N ALA A 81 -9.43 -5.24 -5.32
CA ALA A 81 -10.47 -4.24 -5.58
C ALA A 81 -10.48 -3.14 -4.50
N MET A 82 -10.28 -3.50 -3.23
CA MET A 82 -10.20 -2.51 -2.15
C MET A 82 -8.97 -1.63 -2.27
N ILE A 83 -7.82 -2.20 -2.62
CA ILE A 83 -6.59 -1.44 -2.88
C ILE A 83 -6.81 -0.44 -4.02
N SER A 84 -7.46 -0.86 -5.11
CA SER A 84 -7.80 0.05 -6.21
C SER A 84 -8.69 1.20 -5.72
N ASN A 85 -9.72 0.92 -4.93
CA ASN A 85 -10.61 1.94 -4.39
C ASN A 85 -9.90 2.92 -3.45
N VAL A 86 -8.94 2.44 -2.64
CA VAL A 86 -8.11 3.29 -1.79
C VAL A 86 -7.26 4.23 -2.64
N VAL A 87 -6.59 3.72 -3.67
CA VAL A 87 -5.77 4.54 -4.59
C VAL A 87 -6.62 5.56 -5.35
N ASP A 88 -7.80 5.18 -5.83
CA ASP A 88 -8.70 6.08 -6.56
C ASP A 88 -9.21 7.22 -5.66
N ARG A 89 -9.51 6.92 -4.38
CA ARG A 89 -9.82 7.96 -3.39
C ARG A 89 -8.63 8.85 -3.11
N ALA A 90 -7.43 8.29 -2.89
CA ALA A 90 -6.22 9.07 -2.64
C ALA A 90 -5.94 10.05 -3.78
N LYS A 91 -6.09 9.63 -5.04
CA LYS A 91 -5.97 10.52 -6.21
C LYS A 91 -7.02 11.61 -6.23
N LYS A 92 -8.28 11.28 -5.94
CA LYS A 92 -9.35 12.27 -5.84
C LYS A 92 -9.05 13.31 -4.74
N HIS A 93 -8.49 12.89 -3.61
CA HIS A 93 -8.07 13.79 -2.54
C HIS A 93 -6.90 14.67 -2.96
N ALA A 94 -5.89 14.13 -3.64
CA ALA A 94 -4.76 14.91 -4.14
C ALA A 94 -5.20 16.00 -5.14
N ILE A 95 -6.11 15.69 -6.06
CA ILE A 95 -6.66 16.68 -6.99
C ILE A 95 -7.40 17.79 -6.24
N LYS A 96 -8.22 17.43 -5.25
CA LYS A 96 -8.91 18.43 -4.43
C LYS A 96 -7.93 19.30 -3.66
N ALA A 97 -6.95 18.70 -3.00
CA ALA A 97 -5.92 19.43 -2.27
C ALA A 97 -5.14 20.39 -3.18
N TYR A 98 -4.80 19.96 -4.40
CA TYR A 98 -4.18 20.84 -5.40
C TYR A 98 -5.06 22.04 -5.76
N LEU A 99 -6.35 21.82 -5.98
CA LEU A 99 -7.28 22.91 -6.30
C LEU A 99 -7.47 23.89 -5.12
N ASP A 100 -7.40 23.38 -3.89
CA ASP A 100 -7.60 24.17 -2.67
C ASP A 100 -6.32 24.93 -2.25
N LEU A 101 -5.14 24.32 -2.41
CA LEU A 101 -3.86 24.80 -1.87
C LEU A 101 -2.90 25.31 -2.95
N GLY A 102 -3.13 24.99 -4.23
CA GLY A 102 -2.24 25.35 -5.35
C GLY A 102 -0.91 24.58 -5.39
N GLU A 103 -0.68 23.65 -4.48
CA GLU A 103 0.58 22.89 -4.39
C GLU A 103 0.52 21.60 -5.21
N HIS A 104 1.40 21.48 -6.20
CA HIS A 104 1.61 20.21 -6.90
C HIS A 104 2.31 19.21 -5.96
N GLY A 105 1.75 17.99 -5.88
CA GLY A 105 2.47 16.85 -5.33
C GLY A 105 3.72 16.53 -6.16
N ILE A 106 4.59 15.67 -5.61
CA ILE A 106 5.83 15.20 -6.24
C ILE A 106 5.52 14.43 -7.53
#